data_AF-A0A7Y9LC32-F1
#
_entry.id   AF-A0A7Y9LC32-F1
#
_cell.length_a   1.000
_cell.length_b   1.000
_cell.length_c   1.000
_cell.angle_alpha   90.00
_cell.angle_beta   90.00
_cell.angle_gamma   90.00
#
_symmetry.space_group_name_H-M   'P 1'
#
loop_
_entity.id
_entity.type
_entity.pdbx_description
1 polymer ?
#
loop_
_entity_poly.entity_id
_entity_poly.type
_entity_poly.pdbx_seq_one_letter_code
_entity_poly.pdbx_strand_id
1 'polypeptide(L)'
;MPTEPGTGPGAVRARGPVDPRLLRRARSVRRFLVLAVLIGSATAAAVVGQAWLIASAVGAGFAERSLTPALAVLPGLVLVIMVRAGLNWLTHTVGARAAAAVKSQLRLEIMTARLSAPDTPEVPAGRLVTMITGGLDALDGYFAKYLPQLVLAVTVPLIIGVAILAADPVSALIVALTLPLIPLFMILVGWMTQALTRRRFAAQSRLAHHFADLVAGLPTLQVFGRARAQAEGLRRSGELHRRETLRTLRVALLSALVLEVLASLSVALVAVGIGLRVVEGDLTLTIGLFVLILAPEAYLPLRLVGAHYHDSADGVAAVEQAFAVIDHRPHPEPVAAAFPLGASTIELAELTVRYPDADHPAVADVDLVINPGELVALAGPSGSGKSTLLQVLLGFRRPTAGTVRIGGTALADLDQDRWRAQLAWVPQQPALISGTVADNVELGAPGAPPGRIRAALLRAGAQDIDPDRPLPAAGAELSAGELRRVALARALLKIDCGGARWLLLDEPTAGLDPDTELAAIAGVRELGVGGLVVSHRAAVLDAADRIVALAGSSGDDQVACPSTGSANGGLDDHR
;
A
#
# COMPACT_ATOMS: atom_id res chain seq x y z
N MET A 1 4.30 -25.58 -40.55
CA MET A 1 4.88 -24.39 -39.86
C MET A 1 4.43 -24.45 -38.42
N PRO A 2 5.30 -24.78 -37.45
CA PRO A 2 4.93 -24.77 -36.05
C PRO A 2 5.04 -23.37 -35.45
N THR A 3 4.01 -23.02 -34.70
CA THR A 3 3.77 -21.79 -33.96
C THR A 3 4.77 -21.57 -32.82
N GLU A 4 5.25 -20.33 -32.68
CA GLU A 4 6.14 -19.89 -31.59
C GLU A 4 5.48 -20.07 -30.20
N PRO A 5 6.23 -20.53 -29.19
CA PRO A 5 5.76 -20.59 -27.82
C PRO A 5 5.92 -19.25 -27.10
N GLY A 6 4.92 -18.94 -26.27
CA GLY A 6 4.72 -17.69 -25.55
C GLY A 6 5.92 -17.19 -24.74
N THR A 7 6.04 -15.87 -24.71
CA THR A 7 6.95 -15.08 -23.89
C THR A 7 6.79 -15.42 -22.41
N GLY A 8 7.85 -15.99 -21.82
CA GLY A 8 7.95 -16.27 -20.39
C GLY A 8 7.95 -14.99 -19.52
N PRO A 9 7.80 -15.14 -18.19
CA PRO A 9 7.70 -14.02 -17.25
C PRO A 9 8.94 -13.13 -17.31
N GLY A 10 8.70 -11.84 -17.47
CA GLY A 10 9.70 -10.83 -17.80
C GLY A 10 10.95 -10.89 -16.94
N ALA A 11 12.10 -11.05 -17.60
CA ALA A 11 13.41 -10.84 -17.01
C ALA A 11 13.46 -9.46 -16.34
N VAL A 12 13.65 -9.45 -15.02
CA VAL A 12 13.86 -8.26 -14.21
C VAL A 12 15.15 -7.59 -14.69
N ARG A 13 15.01 -6.65 -15.63
CA ARG A 13 16.10 -5.75 -16.03
C ARG A 13 16.68 -5.13 -14.76
N ALA A 14 18.00 -5.16 -14.60
CA ALA A 14 18.69 -4.51 -13.51
C ALA A 14 18.28 -3.02 -13.48
N ARG A 15 17.37 -2.67 -12.57
CA ARG A 15 16.86 -1.30 -12.41
C ARG A 15 17.94 -0.48 -11.72
N GLY A 16 18.20 0.72 -12.24
CA GLY A 16 19.11 1.67 -11.61
C GLY A 16 18.66 2.07 -10.20
N PRO A 17 19.49 2.82 -9.45
CA PRO A 17 19.25 3.14 -8.04
C PRO A 17 18.00 4.02 -7.77
N VAL A 18 17.38 4.56 -8.82
CA VAL A 18 16.14 5.34 -8.76
C VAL A 18 15.08 4.67 -9.63
N ASP A 19 13.94 4.30 -9.04
CA ASP A 19 12.84 3.71 -9.82
C ASP A 19 12.24 4.79 -10.76
N PRO A 20 12.28 4.60 -12.09
CA PRO A 20 11.75 5.55 -13.06
C PRO A 20 10.25 5.82 -12.89
N ARG A 21 9.50 4.91 -12.25
CA ARG A 21 8.07 5.10 -11.94
C ARG A 21 7.85 6.22 -10.92
N LEU A 22 8.72 6.31 -9.90
CA LEU A 22 8.68 7.40 -8.92
C LEU A 22 9.00 8.75 -9.56
N LEU A 23 9.99 8.79 -10.45
CA LEU A 23 10.37 10.00 -11.19
C LEU A 23 9.25 10.51 -12.11
N ARG A 24 8.47 9.59 -12.68
CA ARG A 24 7.37 9.93 -13.59
C ARG A 24 6.10 10.39 -12.85
N ARG A 25 5.78 9.81 -11.68
CA ARG A 25 4.56 10.13 -10.91
C ARG A 25 4.73 11.27 -9.90
N ALA A 26 5.92 11.46 -9.32
CA ALA A 26 6.13 12.43 -8.26
C ALA A 26 6.95 13.64 -8.74
N ARG A 27 6.25 14.73 -9.12
CA ARG A 27 6.90 16.03 -9.43
C ARG A 27 7.77 16.54 -8.27
N SER A 28 7.43 16.17 -7.04
CA SER A 28 8.20 16.43 -5.82
C SER A 28 9.61 15.81 -5.86
N VAL A 29 9.75 14.60 -6.41
CA VAL A 29 11.04 13.90 -6.50
C VAL A 29 12.00 14.60 -7.46
N ARG A 30 11.51 15.10 -8.60
CA ARG A 30 12.34 15.87 -9.55
C ARG A 30 12.86 17.16 -8.93
N ARG A 31 11.98 17.92 -8.25
CA ARG A 31 12.37 19.16 -7.55
C ARG A 31 13.37 18.87 -6.43
N PHE A 32 13.15 17.80 -5.68
CA PHE A 32 14.04 17.32 -4.64
C PHE A 32 15.44 17.00 -5.17
N LEU A 33 15.54 16.26 -6.27
CA LEU A 33 16.84 15.91 -6.87
C LEU A 33 17.62 17.14 -7.34
N VAL A 34 16.95 18.09 -8.00
CA VAL A 34 17.59 19.35 -8.41
C VAL A 34 18.10 20.12 -7.19
N LEU A 35 17.29 20.23 -6.14
CA LEU A 35 17.68 20.91 -4.91
C LEU A 35 18.84 20.19 -4.19
N ALA A 36 18.84 18.85 -4.18
CA ALA A 36 19.94 18.04 -3.64
C ALA A 36 21.24 18.26 -4.41
N VAL A 37 21.20 18.39 -5.75
CA VAL A 37 22.39 18.68 -6.57
C VAL A 37 22.93 20.07 -6.27
N LEU A 38 22.05 21.08 -6.16
CA LEU A 38 22.44 22.45 -5.82
C LEU A 38 23.07 22.52 -4.43
N ILE A 39 22.43 21.91 -3.43
CA ILE A 39 22.96 21.88 -2.06
C ILE A 39 24.27 21.11 -2.00
N GLY A 40 24.37 19.98 -2.70
CA GLY A 40 25.60 19.19 -2.77
C GLY A 40 26.76 19.93 -3.43
N SER A 41 26.48 20.67 -4.50
CA SER A 41 27.48 21.51 -5.18
C SER A 41 27.95 22.65 -4.27
N ALA A 42 27.03 23.33 -3.59
CA ALA A 42 27.35 24.37 -2.62
C ALA A 42 28.15 23.82 -1.44
N THR A 43 27.83 22.61 -0.97
CA THR A 43 28.55 21.93 0.11
C THR A 43 29.99 21.62 -0.31
N ALA A 44 30.18 21.09 -1.53
CA ALA A 44 31.52 20.82 -2.06
C ALA A 44 32.35 22.10 -2.20
N ALA A 45 31.77 23.17 -2.74
CA ALA A 45 32.43 24.46 -2.87
C ALA A 45 32.82 25.04 -1.49
N ALA A 46 31.95 24.90 -0.49
CA ALA A 46 32.25 25.31 0.88
C ALA A 46 33.39 24.48 1.50
N VAL A 47 33.45 23.17 1.23
CA VAL A 47 34.56 22.30 1.67
C VAL A 47 35.88 22.73 1.01
N VAL A 48 35.87 23.00 -0.29
CA VAL A 48 37.05 23.52 -1.01
C VAL A 48 37.50 24.86 -0.43
N GLY A 49 36.56 25.80 -0.21
CA GLY A 49 36.85 27.08 0.42
C GLY A 49 37.42 26.93 1.83
N GLN A 50 36.86 26.02 2.64
CA GLN A 50 37.37 25.72 3.98
C GLN A 50 38.81 25.19 3.92
N ALA A 51 39.08 24.22 3.05
CA ALA A 51 40.41 23.64 2.90
C ALA A 51 41.43 24.70 2.48
N TRP A 52 41.06 25.58 1.54
CA TRP A 52 41.93 26.67 1.08
C TRP A 52 42.25 27.65 2.21
N LEU A 53 41.23 28.10 2.96
CA LEU A 53 41.40 29.04 4.07
C LEU A 53 42.30 28.45 5.18
N ILE A 54 42.11 27.18 5.53
CA ILE A 54 42.97 26.50 6.51
C ILE A 54 44.41 26.40 5.98
N ALA A 55 44.57 25.97 4.72
CA ALA A 55 45.88 25.81 4.13
C ALA A 55 46.65 27.13 3.97
N SER A 56 45.95 28.21 3.59
CA SER A 56 46.54 29.54 3.46
C SER A 56 46.91 30.14 4.82
N ALA A 57 46.05 29.96 5.84
CA ALA A 57 46.33 30.43 7.19
C ALA A 57 47.59 29.76 7.79
N VAL A 58 47.71 28.44 7.62
CA VAL A 58 48.89 27.69 8.08
C VAL A 58 50.12 28.06 7.25
N GLY A 59 50.02 28.03 5.92
CA GLY A 59 51.16 28.35 5.05
C GLY A 59 51.73 29.75 5.26
N ALA A 60 50.87 30.77 5.33
CA ALA A 60 51.28 32.15 5.60
C ALA A 60 51.82 32.32 7.03
N GLY A 61 51.21 31.67 8.02
CA GLY A 61 51.70 31.74 9.41
C GLY A 61 53.10 31.15 9.59
N PHE A 62 53.43 30.07 8.87
CA PHE A 62 54.79 29.51 8.87
C PHE A 62 55.79 30.38 8.09
N ALA A 63 55.38 30.98 6.97
CA ALA A 63 56.24 31.86 6.18
C ALA A 63 56.57 33.17 6.91
N GLU A 64 55.57 33.80 7.53
CA GLU A 64 55.71 35.09 8.22
C GLU A 64 56.13 34.96 9.70
N ARG A 65 56.14 33.73 10.25
CA ARG A 65 56.35 33.45 11.69
C ARG A 65 55.42 34.28 12.60
N SER A 66 54.20 34.54 12.13
CA SER A 66 53.21 35.43 12.75
C SER A 66 51.83 34.76 12.79
N LEU A 67 50.98 35.16 13.74
CA LEU A 67 49.59 34.69 13.85
C LEU A 67 48.59 35.61 13.14
N THR A 68 49.04 36.75 12.61
CA THR A 68 48.20 37.74 11.94
C THR A 68 47.46 37.20 10.72
N PRO A 69 48.07 36.37 9.84
CA PRO A 69 47.35 35.79 8.69
C PRO A 69 46.25 34.82 9.14
N ALA A 70 46.49 34.04 10.19
CA ALA A 70 45.51 33.12 10.74
C ALA A 70 44.29 33.88 11.29
N LEU A 71 44.52 34.97 12.05
CA LEU A 71 43.44 35.82 12.57
C LEU A 71 42.62 36.49 11.46
N ALA A 72 43.25 36.89 10.36
CA ALA A 72 42.57 37.49 9.21
C ALA A 72 41.61 36.51 8.50
N VAL A 73 41.92 35.21 8.53
CA VAL A 73 41.14 34.16 7.86
C VAL A 73 39.99 33.62 8.73
N LEU A 74 40.06 33.80 10.06
CA LEU A 74 39.06 33.27 11.00
C LEU A 74 37.61 33.66 10.68
N PRO A 75 37.26 34.92 10.35
CA PRO A 75 35.87 35.28 10.02
C PRO A 75 35.35 34.52 8.80
N GLY A 76 36.19 34.33 7.78
CA GLY A 76 35.86 33.54 6.60
C GLY A 76 35.65 32.06 6.95
N LEU A 77 36.50 31.49 7.81
CA LEU A 77 36.37 30.11 8.27
C LEU A 77 35.05 29.90 9.05
N VAL A 78 34.72 30.81 9.96
CA VAL A 78 33.45 30.77 10.72
C VAL A 78 32.26 30.85 9.76
N LEU A 79 32.30 31.76 8.78
CA LEU A 79 31.25 31.89 7.78
C LEU A 79 31.06 30.59 6.99
N VAL A 80 32.16 29.98 6.51
CA VAL A 80 32.10 28.73 5.74
C VAL A 80 31.56 27.58 6.59
N ILE A 81 31.96 27.46 7.86
CA ILE A 81 31.41 26.45 8.79
C ILE A 81 29.91 26.65 9.00
N MET A 82 29.46 27.90 9.19
CA MET A 82 28.03 28.22 9.33
C MET A 82 27.24 27.90 8.06
N VAL A 83 27.79 28.20 6.88
CA VAL A 83 27.20 27.83 5.59
C VAL A 83 27.09 26.32 5.46
N ARG A 84 28.15 25.55 5.79
CA ARG A 84 28.12 24.08 5.78
C ARG A 84 27.06 23.53 6.73
N ALA A 85 26.97 24.06 7.95
CA ALA A 85 25.96 23.66 8.92
C ALA A 85 24.54 23.91 8.39
N GLY A 86 24.32 25.08 7.78
CA GLY A 86 23.05 25.44 7.13
C GLY A 86 22.70 24.54 5.95
N LEU A 87 23.66 24.23 5.07
CA LEU A 87 23.47 23.32 3.94
C LEU A 87 23.18 21.88 4.39
N ASN A 88 23.86 21.41 5.44
CA ASN A 88 23.60 20.09 6.03
C ASN A 88 22.18 20.02 6.62
N TRP A 89 21.79 21.05 7.39
CA TRP A 89 20.43 21.17 7.91
C TRP A 89 19.38 21.22 6.80
N LEU A 90 19.64 21.97 5.73
CA LEU A 90 18.75 22.06 4.58
C LEU A 90 18.62 20.71 3.87
N THR A 91 19.72 19.97 3.69
CA THR A 91 19.72 18.61 3.11
C THR A 91 18.79 17.68 3.90
N HIS A 92 18.94 17.61 5.23
CA HIS A 92 18.10 16.79 6.09
C HIS A 92 16.63 17.20 6.03
N THR A 93 16.35 18.51 6.07
CA THR A 93 14.98 19.03 6.07
C THR A 93 14.28 18.79 4.73
N VAL A 94 14.99 18.98 3.62
CA VAL A 94 14.49 18.74 2.26
C VAL A 94 14.25 17.23 2.05
N GLY A 95 15.14 16.37 2.55
CA GLY A 95 14.97 14.91 2.56
C GLY A 95 13.73 14.45 3.31
N ALA A 96 13.55 14.93 4.55
CA ALA A 96 12.39 14.58 5.38
C ALA A 96 11.07 15.05 4.76
N ARG A 97 11.03 16.27 4.20
CA ARG A 97 9.82 16.78 3.50
C ARG A 97 9.51 15.98 2.24
N ALA A 98 10.52 15.58 1.47
CA ALA A 98 10.31 14.75 0.29
C ALA A 98 9.76 13.37 0.67
N ALA A 99 10.30 12.73 1.71
CA ALA A 99 9.80 11.48 2.24
C ALA A 99 8.32 11.59 2.66
N ALA A 100 7.99 12.60 3.47
CA ALA A 100 6.61 12.83 3.93
C ALA A 100 5.63 13.06 2.77
N ALA A 101 6.01 13.85 1.76
CA ALA A 101 5.19 14.12 0.60
C ALA A 101 4.93 12.85 -0.23
N VAL A 102 5.96 12.05 -0.49
CA VAL A 102 5.83 10.78 -1.23
C VAL A 102 5.02 9.76 -0.43
N LYS A 103 5.24 9.64 0.89
CA LYS A 103 4.42 8.77 1.76
C LYS A 103 2.95 9.17 1.70
N SER A 104 2.63 10.46 1.83
CA SER A 104 1.25 10.95 1.76
C SER A 104 0.60 10.65 0.40
N GLN A 105 1.32 10.89 -0.70
CA GLN A 105 0.82 10.59 -2.04
C GLN A 105 0.57 9.08 -2.23
N LEU A 106 1.52 8.23 -1.85
CA LEU A 106 1.37 6.78 -1.97
C LEU A 106 0.23 6.24 -1.09
N ARG A 107 0.05 6.76 0.14
CA ARG A 107 -1.08 6.38 0.99
C ARG A 107 -2.42 6.66 0.30
N LEU A 108 -2.57 7.84 -0.28
CA LEU A 108 -3.77 8.22 -1.03
C LEU A 108 -3.95 7.35 -2.29
N GLU A 109 -2.89 7.10 -3.05
CA GLU A 109 -2.95 6.23 -4.24
C GLU A 109 -3.33 4.78 -3.88
N ILE A 110 -2.77 4.22 -2.81
CA ILE A 110 -3.13 2.87 -2.33
C ILE A 110 -4.59 2.83 -1.87
N MET A 111 -5.03 3.81 -1.08
CA MET A 111 -6.42 3.89 -0.59
C MET A 111 -7.40 4.02 -1.75
N THR A 112 -7.12 4.91 -2.70
CA THR A 112 -7.99 5.11 -3.89
C THR A 112 -8.00 3.89 -4.79
N ALA A 113 -6.86 3.22 -5.02
CA ALA A 113 -6.80 1.97 -5.76
C ALA A 113 -7.64 0.88 -5.07
N ARG A 114 -7.52 0.72 -3.76
CA ARG A 114 -8.31 -0.26 -3.01
C ARG A 114 -9.81 0.03 -3.04
N LEU A 115 -10.21 1.29 -2.91
CA LEU A 115 -11.62 1.70 -3.01
C LEU A 115 -12.20 1.47 -4.41
N SER A 116 -11.39 1.60 -5.47
CA SER A 116 -11.84 1.35 -6.83
C SER A 116 -12.02 -0.14 -7.19
N ALA A 117 -11.37 -1.04 -6.46
CA ALA A 117 -11.42 -2.49 -6.69
C ALA A 117 -11.62 -3.27 -5.38
N PRO A 118 -12.80 -3.14 -4.73
CA PRO A 118 -13.03 -3.63 -3.37
C PRO A 118 -12.94 -5.16 -3.23
N ASP A 119 -13.16 -5.90 -4.31
CA ASP A 119 -13.25 -7.37 -4.29
C ASP A 119 -12.00 -8.07 -4.82
N THR A 120 -10.87 -7.34 -4.96
CA THR A 120 -9.57 -7.95 -5.26
C THR A 120 -9.13 -8.81 -4.07
N PRO A 121 -9.03 -10.15 -4.22
CA PRO A 121 -8.75 -11.07 -3.12
C PRO A 121 -7.28 -11.06 -2.66
N GLU A 122 -6.40 -10.35 -3.36
CA GLU A 122 -4.95 -10.54 -3.25
C GLU A 122 -4.29 -9.89 -2.01
N VAL A 123 -4.97 -8.95 -1.33
CA VAL A 123 -4.34 -8.20 -0.23
C VAL A 123 -5.21 -8.22 1.04
N PRO A 124 -4.86 -9.06 2.04
CA PRO A 124 -5.52 -9.06 3.33
C PRO A 124 -5.50 -7.68 3.99
N ALA A 125 -6.57 -7.31 4.72
CA ALA A 125 -6.69 -6.02 5.40
C ALA A 125 -5.48 -5.73 6.31
N GLY A 126 -4.99 -6.73 7.05
CA GLY A 126 -3.79 -6.59 7.89
C GLY A 126 -2.52 -6.25 7.10
N ARG A 127 -2.38 -6.78 5.88
CA ARG A 127 -1.27 -6.45 4.97
C ARG A 127 -1.38 -5.01 4.46
N LEU A 128 -2.59 -4.54 4.13
CA LEU A 128 -2.83 -3.14 3.76
C LEU A 128 -2.50 -2.19 4.91
N VAL A 129 -2.96 -2.49 6.13
CA VAL A 129 -2.68 -1.67 7.32
C VAL A 129 -1.18 -1.58 7.57
N THR A 130 -0.48 -2.72 7.62
CA THR A 130 0.98 -2.75 7.84
C THR A 130 1.75 -2.03 6.73
N MET A 131 1.33 -2.14 5.47
CA MET A 131 1.92 -1.43 4.35
C MET A 131 1.75 0.10 4.45
N ILE A 132 0.53 0.58 4.68
CA ILE A 132 0.19 2.02 4.71
C ILE A 132 0.78 2.69 5.96
N THR A 133 0.85 1.98 7.08
CA THR A 133 1.42 2.49 8.34
C THR A 133 2.94 2.39 8.32
N GLY A 134 3.51 1.27 8.75
CA GLY A 134 4.96 1.08 8.92
C GLY A 134 5.72 0.73 7.64
N GLY A 135 5.08 0.08 6.66
CA GLY A 135 5.74 -0.34 5.42
C GLY A 135 6.29 0.85 4.62
N LEU A 136 5.51 1.93 4.52
CA LEU A 136 5.94 3.17 3.84
C LEU A 136 6.98 3.97 4.64
N ASP A 137 7.19 3.73 5.93
CA ASP A 137 8.22 4.44 6.71
C ASP A 137 9.65 4.06 6.29
N ALA A 138 9.83 2.93 5.60
CA ALA A 138 11.09 2.58 4.93
C ALA A 138 11.54 3.65 3.91
N LEU A 139 10.62 4.48 3.41
CA LEU A 139 10.94 5.59 2.50
C LEU A 139 11.69 6.74 3.19
N ASP A 140 11.64 6.83 4.51
CA ASP A 140 12.36 7.86 5.25
C ASP A 140 13.88 7.68 5.08
N GLY A 141 14.39 6.45 5.20
CA GLY A 141 15.79 6.13 4.93
C GLY A 141 16.17 6.40 3.46
N TYR A 142 15.31 6.01 2.53
CA TYR A 142 15.57 6.18 1.10
C TYR A 142 15.70 7.66 0.69
N PHE A 143 14.74 8.51 1.06
CA PHE A 143 14.71 9.91 0.65
C PHE A 143 15.53 10.84 1.55
N ALA A 144 15.68 10.54 2.85
CA ALA A 144 16.43 11.40 3.76
C ALA A 144 17.92 11.06 3.84
N LYS A 145 18.33 9.83 3.50
CA LYS A 145 19.73 9.39 3.60
C LYS A 145 20.28 8.96 2.24
N TYR A 146 19.73 7.91 1.64
CA TYR A 146 20.34 7.27 0.46
C TYR A 146 20.36 8.16 -0.78
N LEU A 147 19.22 8.76 -1.15
CA LEU A 147 19.11 9.54 -2.38
C LEU A 147 19.93 10.84 -2.36
N PRO A 148 19.93 11.65 -1.29
CA PRO A 148 20.90 12.74 -1.11
C PRO A 148 22.34 12.26 -1.23
N GLN A 149 22.65 11.12 -0.60
CA GLN A 149 24.00 10.60 -0.55
C GLN A 149 24.52 10.16 -1.92
N LEU A 150 23.66 9.61 -2.79
CA LEU A 150 24.01 9.32 -4.19
C LEU A 150 24.37 10.59 -4.96
N VAL A 151 23.60 11.66 -4.77
CA VAL A 151 23.88 12.94 -5.42
C VAL A 151 25.21 13.52 -4.93
N LEU A 152 25.46 13.47 -3.62
CA LEU A 152 26.73 13.89 -3.02
C LEU A 152 27.90 13.04 -3.51
N ALA A 153 27.72 11.73 -3.66
CA ALA A 153 28.75 10.80 -4.13
C ALA A 153 29.17 10.99 -5.59
N VAL A 154 28.36 11.70 -6.40
CA VAL A 154 28.76 12.11 -7.75
C VAL A 154 29.31 13.55 -7.73
N THR A 155 28.60 14.45 -7.05
CA THR A 155 28.87 15.90 -7.14
C THR A 155 30.13 16.30 -6.36
N VAL A 156 30.30 15.80 -5.13
CA VAL A 156 31.41 16.20 -4.26
C VAL A 156 32.75 15.68 -4.80
N PRO A 157 32.92 14.40 -5.16
CA PRO A 157 34.17 13.92 -5.75
C PRO A 157 34.56 14.63 -7.04
N LEU A 158 33.57 15.01 -7.87
CA LEU A 158 33.84 15.71 -9.12
C LEU A 158 34.40 17.13 -8.87
N ILE A 159 33.73 17.91 -8.01
CA ILE A 159 34.17 19.28 -7.70
C ILE A 159 35.51 19.26 -6.96
N ILE A 160 35.66 18.37 -5.98
CA ILE A 160 36.93 18.19 -5.26
C ILE A 160 38.03 17.73 -6.22
N GLY A 161 37.75 16.77 -7.09
CA GLY A 161 38.71 16.27 -8.08
C GLY A 161 39.20 17.37 -9.01
N VAL A 162 38.32 18.25 -9.48
CA VAL A 162 38.69 19.44 -10.27
C VAL A 162 39.56 20.41 -9.45
N ALA A 163 39.23 20.64 -8.18
CA ALA A 163 40.02 21.51 -7.32
C ALA A 163 41.42 20.93 -7.03
N ILE A 164 41.54 19.61 -6.82
CA ILE A 164 42.83 18.92 -6.67
C ILE A 164 43.61 18.98 -7.99
N LEU A 165 42.96 18.74 -9.14
CA LEU A 165 43.59 18.80 -10.45
C LEU A 165 44.16 20.19 -10.76
N ALA A 166 43.44 21.25 -10.40
CA ALA A 166 43.91 22.62 -10.56
C ALA A 166 45.10 22.97 -9.64
N ALA A 167 45.22 22.30 -8.49
CA ALA A 167 46.26 22.55 -7.50
C ALA A 167 47.51 21.67 -7.70
N ASP A 168 47.33 20.37 -7.90
CA ASP A 168 48.39 19.39 -8.13
C ASP A 168 47.92 18.21 -9.01
N PRO A 169 48.32 18.16 -10.29
CA PRO A 169 47.90 17.12 -11.22
C PRO A 169 48.32 15.69 -10.83
N VAL A 170 49.46 15.55 -10.13
CA VAL A 170 49.98 14.24 -9.70
C VAL A 170 49.08 13.64 -8.62
N SER A 171 48.74 14.41 -7.59
CA SER A 171 47.77 13.97 -6.57
C SER A 171 46.39 13.72 -7.16
N ALA A 172 45.96 14.53 -8.13
CA ALA A 172 44.70 14.31 -8.83
C ALA A 172 44.67 12.97 -9.59
N LEU A 173 45.78 12.57 -10.22
CA LEU A 173 45.90 11.28 -10.89
C LEU A 173 45.80 10.12 -9.88
N ILE A 174 46.44 10.23 -8.72
CA ILE A 174 46.35 9.23 -7.65
C ILE A 174 44.89 9.08 -7.23
N VAL A 175 44.21 10.18 -6.92
CA VAL A 175 42.79 10.18 -6.51
C VAL A 175 41.91 9.64 -7.64
N ALA A 176 42.12 10.04 -8.90
CA ALA A 176 41.35 9.55 -10.04
C ALA A 176 41.51 8.04 -10.28
N LEU A 177 42.66 7.46 -9.95
CA LEU A 177 42.91 6.03 -10.06
C LEU A 177 42.30 5.23 -8.90
N THR A 178 42.38 5.74 -7.68
CA THR A 178 41.91 5.03 -6.48
C THR A 178 40.42 5.22 -6.21
N LEU A 179 39.83 6.36 -6.59
CA LEU A 179 38.44 6.69 -6.30
C LEU A 179 37.42 5.75 -6.96
N PRO A 180 37.59 5.30 -8.22
CA PRO A 180 36.72 4.28 -8.85
C PRO A 180 36.83 2.89 -8.20
N LEU A 181 37.90 2.62 -7.44
CA LEU A 181 38.09 1.33 -6.76
C LEU A 181 37.02 1.13 -5.67
N ILE A 182 36.58 2.20 -5.00
CA ILE A 182 35.53 2.14 -3.97
C ILE A 182 34.19 1.62 -4.53
N PRO A 183 33.56 2.25 -5.55
CA PRO A 183 32.32 1.74 -6.10
C PRO A 183 32.49 0.36 -6.75
N LEU A 184 33.65 0.02 -7.33
CA LEU A 184 33.93 -1.31 -7.84
C LEU A 184 33.81 -2.39 -6.75
N PHE A 185 34.49 -2.20 -5.61
CA PHE A 185 34.37 -3.12 -4.48
C PHE A 185 32.97 -3.10 -3.86
N MET A 186 32.31 -1.96 -3.82
CA MET A 186 30.92 -1.86 -3.34
C MET A 186 29.96 -2.70 -4.19
N ILE A 187 30.11 -2.68 -5.52
CA ILE A 187 29.31 -3.50 -6.44
C ILE A 187 29.63 -4.99 -6.26
N LEU A 188 30.92 -5.35 -6.16
CA LEU A 188 31.36 -6.73 -5.96
C LEU A 188 30.78 -7.34 -4.67
N VAL A 189 30.89 -6.60 -3.57
CA VAL A 189 30.29 -6.96 -2.27
C VAL A 189 28.78 -7.01 -2.36
N GLY A 190 28.16 -6.02 -3.01
CA GLY A 190 26.72 -5.92 -3.20
C GLY A 190 26.15 -7.14 -3.93
N TRP A 191 26.81 -7.61 -4.98
CA TRP A 191 26.43 -8.82 -5.71
C TRP A 191 26.56 -10.09 -4.85
N MET A 192 27.63 -10.19 -4.07
CA MET A 192 27.84 -11.31 -3.14
C MET A 192 26.79 -11.35 -2.00
N THR A 193 26.29 -10.19 -1.60
CA THR A 193 25.35 -10.04 -0.47
C THR A 193 23.88 -10.02 -0.87
N GLN A 194 23.54 -9.63 -2.11
CA GLN A 194 22.16 -9.54 -2.59
C GLN A 194 21.39 -10.87 -2.50
N ALA A 195 22.04 -12.00 -2.77
CA ALA A 195 21.42 -13.32 -2.67
C ALA A 195 21.07 -13.71 -1.22
N LEU A 196 21.84 -13.21 -0.24
CA LEU A 196 21.62 -13.45 1.19
C LEU A 196 20.48 -12.58 1.72
N THR A 197 20.39 -11.31 1.30
CA THR A 197 19.37 -10.37 1.79
C THR A 197 17.95 -10.71 1.30
N ARG A 198 17.78 -11.08 0.03
CA ARG A 198 16.45 -11.43 -0.53
C ARG A 198 15.83 -12.67 0.12
N ARG A 199 16.63 -13.68 0.43
CA ARG A 199 16.17 -14.90 1.12
C ARG A 199 15.71 -14.62 2.56
N ARG A 200 16.25 -13.58 3.22
CA ARG A 200 15.95 -13.21 4.60
C ARG A 200 14.62 -12.49 4.78
N PHE A 201 14.26 -11.58 3.89
CA PHE A 201 12.99 -10.84 4.00
C PHE A 201 11.76 -11.77 3.91
N ALA A 202 11.83 -12.79 3.04
CA ALA A 202 10.80 -13.82 2.93
C ALA A 202 10.77 -14.78 4.13
N ALA A 203 11.90 -15.02 4.80
CA ALA A 203 11.96 -15.85 6.00
C ALA A 203 11.46 -15.11 7.25
N GLN A 204 11.74 -13.81 7.37
CA GLN A 204 11.34 -12.98 8.50
C GLN A 204 9.81 -12.76 8.55
N SER A 205 9.18 -12.54 7.39
CA SER A 205 7.70 -12.44 7.30
C SER A 205 7.01 -13.75 7.70
N ARG A 206 7.56 -14.91 7.29
CA ARG A 206 7.05 -16.22 7.73
C ARG A 206 7.14 -16.41 9.25
N LEU A 207 8.20 -15.92 9.89
CA LEU A 207 8.35 -15.98 11.34
C LEU A 207 7.38 -15.07 12.08
N ALA A 208 7.16 -13.85 11.57
CA ALA A 208 6.20 -12.92 12.15
C ALA A 208 4.77 -13.47 12.08
N HIS A 209 4.36 -14.05 10.95
CA HIS A 209 3.07 -14.74 10.83
C HIS A 209 2.98 -15.95 11.74
N HIS A 210 4.00 -16.81 11.77
CA HIS A 210 4.01 -17.97 12.67
C HIS A 210 3.91 -17.57 14.15
N PHE A 211 4.57 -16.48 14.55
CA PHE A 211 4.46 -15.96 15.90
C PHE A 211 3.06 -15.40 16.20
N ALA A 212 2.46 -14.65 15.26
CA ALA A 212 1.10 -14.14 15.39
C ALA A 212 0.07 -15.29 15.52
N ASP A 213 0.22 -16.35 14.72
CA ASP A 213 -0.63 -17.55 14.77
C ASP A 213 -0.49 -18.29 16.10
N LEU A 214 0.75 -18.41 16.62
CA LEU A 214 0.99 -19.02 17.92
C LEU A 214 0.39 -18.21 19.09
N VAL A 215 0.43 -16.88 19.00
CA VAL A 215 -0.19 -15.99 20.01
C VAL A 215 -1.72 -16.08 19.95
N ALA A 216 -2.30 -16.05 18.76
CA ALA A 216 -3.75 -16.19 18.56
C ALA A 216 -4.26 -17.58 19.01
N GLY A 217 -3.50 -18.64 18.72
CA GLY A 217 -3.82 -20.02 19.09
C GLY A 217 -3.37 -20.44 20.49
N LEU A 218 -2.77 -19.54 21.28
CA LEU A 218 -2.21 -19.86 22.60
C LEU A 218 -3.25 -20.45 23.57
N PRO A 219 -4.50 -19.94 23.65
CA PRO A 219 -5.52 -20.54 24.51
C PRO A 219 -5.81 -22.00 24.14
N THR A 220 -5.94 -22.29 22.85
CA THR A 220 -6.13 -23.64 22.33
C THR A 220 -4.93 -24.53 22.67
N LEU A 221 -3.70 -24.05 22.47
CA LEU A 221 -2.48 -24.79 22.79
C LEU A 221 -2.32 -25.08 24.29
N GLN A 222 -2.81 -24.20 25.16
CA GLN A 222 -2.84 -24.42 26.62
C GLN A 222 -3.85 -25.51 26.99
N VAL A 223 -5.06 -25.48 26.41
CA VAL A 223 -6.10 -26.50 26.63
C VAL A 223 -5.61 -27.89 26.23
N PHE A 224 -4.87 -28.01 25.12
CA PHE A 224 -4.31 -29.29 24.66
C PHE A 224 -2.93 -29.63 25.27
N GLY A 225 -2.40 -28.83 26.20
CA GLY A 225 -1.11 -29.09 26.87
C GLY A 225 0.13 -29.02 25.96
N ARG A 226 0.04 -28.40 24.77
CA ARG A 226 1.08 -28.37 23.73
C ARG A 226 1.99 -27.14 23.75
N ALA A 227 1.73 -26.18 24.65
CA ALA A 227 2.47 -24.92 24.72
C ALA A 227 4.01 -25.08 24.85
N ARG A 228 4.50 -26.05 25.65
CA ARG A 228 5.95 -26.28 25.83
C ARG A 228 6.63 -26.82 24.56
N ALA A 229 5.94 -27.64 23.77
CA ALA A 229 6.48 -28.17 22.51
C ALA A 229 6.66 -27.06 21.46
N GLN A 230 5.75 -26.08 21.44
CA GLN A 230 5.86 -24.92 20.56
C GLN A 230 6.94 -23.92 21.02
N ALA A 231 7.19 -23.79 22.32
CA ALA A 231 8.28 -22.96 22.84
C ALA A 231 9.68 -23.43 22.38
N GLU A 232 9.89 -24.74 22.25
CA GLU A 232 11.15 -25.30 21.72
C GLU A 232 11.30 -25.02 20.21
N GLY A 233 10.19 -25.09 19.46
CA GLY A 233 10.15 -24.67 18.06
C GLY A 233 10.54 -23.19 17.90
N LEU A 234 10.00 -22.33 18.76
CA LEU A 234 10.34 -20.90 18.79
C LEU A 234 11.81 -20.65 19.14
N ARG A 235 12.40 -21.38 20.11
CA ARG A 235 13.83 -21.29 20.44
C ARG A 235 14.73 -21.66 19.27
N ARG A 236 14.45 -22.77 18.57
CA ARG A 236 15.22 -23.17 17.38
C ARG A 236 15.14 -22.11 16.29
N SER A 237 13.94 -21.56 16.09
CA SER A 237 13.72 -20.53 15.09
C SER A 237 14.43 -19.21 15.44
N GLY A 238 14.42 -18.82 16.72
CA GLY A 238 15.18 -17.69 17.23
C GLY A 238 16.69 -17.87 17.07
N GLU A 239 17.22 -19.07 17.31
CA GLU A 239 18.65 -19.37 17.14
C GLU A 239 19.08 -19.36 15.67
N LEU A 240 18.25 -19.89 14.77
CA LEU A 240 18.46 -19.76 13.32
C LEU A 240 18.50 -18.29 12.89
N HIS A 241 17.55 -17.48 13.39
CA HIS A 241 17.52 -16.05 13.14
C HIS A 241 18.78 -15.35 13.66
N ARG A 242 19.21 -15.63 14.89
CA ARG A 242 20.43 -15.08 15.49
C ARG A 242 21.66 -15.39 14.64
N ARG A 243 21.83 -16.65 14.20
CA ARG A 243 22.96 -17.07 13.36
C ARG A 243 22.96 -16.35 12.01
N GLU A 244 21.80 -16.20 11.38
CA GLU A 244 21.69 -15.50 10.10
C GLU A 244 21.93 -13.99 10.24
N THR A 245 21.44 -13.36 11.31
CA THR A 245 21.70 -11.94 11.59
C THR A 245 23.20 -11.68 11.80
N LEU A 246 23.87 -12.49 12.64
CA LEU A 246 25.33 -12.45 12.82
C LEU A 246 26.10 -12.74 11.53
N ARG A 247 25.60 -13.70 10.75
CA ARG A 247 25.80 -13.92 9.31
C ARG A 247 26.08 -12.63 8.56
N THR A 248 25.05 -11.81 8.46
CA THR A 248 25.05 -10.59 7.64
C THR A 248 25.81 -9.45 8.28
N LEU A 249 25.75 -9.33 9.61
CA LEU A 249 26.49 -8.30 10.30
C LEU A 249 28.00 -8.46 10.06
N ARG A 250 28.51 -9.71 10.09
CA ARG A 250 29.90 -10.00 9.75
C ARG A 250 30.24 -9.55 8.32
N VAL A 251 29.38 -9.81 7.35
CA VAL A 251 29.62 -9.39 5.96
C VAL A 251 29.57 -7.87 5.82
N ALA A 252 28.60 -7.20 6.43
CA ALA A 252 28.49 -5.74 6.43
C ALA A 252 29.72 -5.07 7.06
N LEU A 253 30.16 -5.55 8.22
CA LEU A 253 31.34 -5.03 8.92
C LEU A 253 32.63 -5.28 8.13
N LEU A 254 32.83 -6.48 7.57
CA LEU A 254 34.00 -6.76 6.71
C LEU A 254 34.02 -5.87 5.46
N SER A 255 32.85 -5.62 4.88
CA SER A 255 32.73 -4.75 3.71
C SER A 255 33.07 -3.30 4.05
N ALA A 256 32.54 -2.78 5.15
CA ALA A 256 32.89 -1.46 5.65
C ALA A 256 34.38 -1.34 5.96
N LEU A 257 34.99 -2.37 6.57
CA LEU A 257 36.42 -2.42 6.86
C LEU A 257 37.27 -2.35 5.58
N VAL A 258 36.94 -3.10 4.53
CA VAL A 258 37.66 -3.07 3.25
C VAL A 258 37.60 -1.67 2.63
N LEU A 259 36.42 -1.03 2.66
CA LEU A 259 36.26 0.35 2.17
C LEU A 259 37.09 1.35 2.99
N GLU A 260 37.16 1.17 4.31
CA GLU A 260 37.98 2.00 5.20
C GLU A 260 39.47 1.89 4.89
N VAL A 261 39.95 0.66 4.68
CA VAL A 261 41.36 0.38 4.40
C VAL A 261 41.76 0.97 3.05
N LEU A 262 40.93 0.83 2.01
CA LEU A 262 41.22 1.40 0.70
C LEU A 262 41.27 2.93 0.72
N ALA A 263 40.31 3.57 1.40
CA ALA A 263 40.28 5.02 1.52
C ALA A 263 41.48 5.54 2.32
N SER A 264 41.79 4.92 3.46
CA SER A 264 42.94 5.32 4.29
C SER A 264 44.27 5.10 3.58
N LEU A 265 44.44 3.99 2.84
CA LEU A 265 45.63 3.76 2.01
C LEU A 265 45.77 4.78 0.89
N SER A 266 44.66 5.18 0.27
CA SER A 266 44.65 6.20 -0.79
C SER A 266 45.07 7.57 -0.25
N VAL A 267 44.52 7.96 0.92
CA VAL A 267 44.91 9.20 1.60
C VAL A 267 46.38 9.15 2.04
N ALA A 268 46.86 8.01 2.54
CA ALA A 268 48.25 7.82 2.92
C ALA A 268 49.20 7.97 1.72
N LEU A 269 48.85 7.40 0.56
CA LEU A 269 49.64 7.53 -0.67
C LEU A 269 49.75 9.00 -1.12
N VAL A 270 48.64 9.74 -1.09
CA VAL A 270 48.64 11.18 -1.36
C VAL A 270 49.48 11.95 -0.34
N ALA A 271 49.34 11.63 0.95
CA ALA A 271 50.07 12.31 2.02
C ALA A 271 51.60 12.10 1.94
N VAL A 272 52.05 10.88 1.69
CA VAL A 272 53.48 10.56 1.53
C VAL A 272 54.04 11.24 0.28
N GLY A 273 53.31 11.20 -0.85
CA GLY A 273 53.72 11.86 -2.08
C GLY A 273 53.86 13.38 -1.94
N ILE A 274 52.91 14.02 -1.24
CA ILE A 274 52.97 15.44 -0.91
C ILE A 274 54.15 15.73 0.02
N GLY A 275 54.34 14.92 1.07
CA GLY A 275 55.43 15.11 2.04
C GLY A 275 56.81 15.11 1.39
N LEU A 276 57.08 14.14 0.52
CA LEU A 276 58.35 14.05 -0.21
C LEU A 276 58.56 15.27 -1.12
N ARG A 277 57.55 15.64 -1.92
CA ARG A 277 57.64 16.77 -2.85
C ARG A 277 57.74 18.13 -2.17
N VAL A 278 57.17 18.30 -0.98
CA VAL A 278 57.35 19.52 -0.18
C VAL A 278 58.77 19.61 0.37
N VAL A 279 59.37 18.48 0.77
CA VAL A 279 60.76 18.42 1.25
C VAL A 279 61.76 18.65 0.12
N GLU A 280 61.49 18.11 -1.07
CA GLU A 280 62.31 18.28 -2.28
C GLU A 280 62.19 19.69 -2.89
N GLY A 281 61.16 20.46 -2.49
CA GLY A 281 60.93 21.84 -2.94
C GLY A 281 60.05 21.98 -4.18
N ASP A 282 59.52 20.87 -4.71
CA ASP A 282 58.65 20.81 -5.89
C ASP A 282 57.21 21.28 -5.63
N LEU A 283 56.82 21.40 -4.36
CA LEU A 283 55.47 21.80 -3.95
C LEU A 283 55.49 22.74 -2.75
N THR A 284 54.66 23.78 -2.78
CA THR A 284 54.51 24.68 -1.63
C THR A 284 53.71 24.02 -0.51
N LEU A 285 54.04 24.35 0.75
CA LEU A 285 53.34 23.85 1.93
C LEU A 285 51.83 24.14 1.86
N THR A 286 51.42 25.31 1.37
CA THR A 286 50.02 25.68 1.20
C THR A 286 49.28 24.75 0.24
N ILE A 287 49.85 24.48 -0.95
CA ILE A 287 49.22 23.61 -1.93
C ILE A 287 49.20 22.17 -1.42
N GLY A 288 50.29 21.71 -0.82
CA GLY A 288 50.36 20.38 -0.21
C GLY A 288 49.31 20.17 0.88
N LEU A 289 49.18 21.13 1.80
CA LEU A 289 48.19 21.07 2.87
C LEU A 289 46.74 21.17 2.35
N PHE A 290 46.50 22.01 1.34
CA PHE A 290 45.20 22.12 0.68
C PHE A 290 44.75 20.77 0.11
N VAL A 291 45.62 20.11 -0.66
CA VAL A 291 45.32 18.79 -1.24
C VAL A 291 45.18 17.72 -0.15
N LEU A 292 46.02 17.75 0.89
CA LEU A 292 45.97 16.80 2.01
C LEU A 292 44.64 16.87 2.77
N ILE A 293 44.12 18.07 3.03
CA ILE A 293 42.82 18.28 3.68
C ILE A 293 41.67 17.82 2.77
N LEU A 294 41.79 18.06 1.47
CA LEU A 294 40.70 17.83 0.51
C LEU A 294 40.60 16.35 0.06
N ALA A 295 41.70 15.61 0.08
CA ALA A 295 41.75 14.20 -0.31
C ALA A 295 40.72 13.31 0.43
N PRO A 296 40.65 13.25 1.78
CA PRO A 296 39.67 12.40 2.48
C PRO A 296 38.21 12.79 2.19
N GLU A 297 37.93 14.08 1.96
CA GLU A 297 36.59 14.60 1.64
C GLU A 297 36.09 14.11 0.27
N ALA A 298 36.98 13.77 -0.66
CA ALA A 298 36.63 13.15 -1.94
C ALA A 298 36.08 11.71 -1.78
N TYR A 299 36.55 10.96 -0.78
CA TYR A 299 36.18 9.55 -0.59
C TYR A 299 34.98 9.37 0.35
N LEU A 300 34.77 10.31 1.27
CA LEU A 300 33.72 10.22 2.30
C LEU A 300 32.31 9.98 1.70
N PRO A 301 31.88 10.72 0.66
CA PRO A 301 30.53 10.54 0.13
C PRO A 301 30.29 9.15 -0.48
N LEU A 302 31.29 8.58 -1.14
CA LEU A 302 31.22 7.23 -1.72
C LEU A 302 31.11 6.15 -0.64
N ARG A 303 31.83 6.31 0.48
CA ARG A 303 31.76 5.40 1.63
C ARG A 303 30.37 5.40 2.27
N LEU A 304 29.78 6.58 2.43
CA LEU A 304 28.44 6.74 3.01
C LEU A 304 27.34 6.14 2.12
N VAL A 305 27.48 6.14 0.78
CA VAL A 305 26.54 5.42 -0.10
C VAL A 305 26.50 3.93 0.23
N GLY A 306 27.67 3.32 0.47
CA GLY A 306 27.76 1.91 0.86
C GLY A 306 27.05 1.63 2.18
N ALA A 307 27.21 2.51 3.18
CA ALA A 307 26.55 2.39 4.48
C ALA A 307 25.01 2.51 4.37
N HIS A 308 24.52 3.39 3.50
CA HIS A 308 23.09 3.63 3.27
C HIS A 308 22.44 2.71 2.22
N TYR A 309 23.18 1.72 1.69
CA TYR A 309 22.63 0.80 0.70
C TYR A 309 21.41 0.02 1.21
N HIS A 310 21.38 -0.33 2.51
CA HIS A 310 20.23 -1.01 3.11
C HIS A 310 18.97 -0.13 3.14
N ASP A 311 19.11 1.16 3.43
CA ASP A 311 18.00 2.13 3.36
C ASP A 311 17.37 2.16 1.95
N SER A 312 18.16 1.89 0.90
CA SER A 312 17.64 1.75 -0.47
C SER A 312 16.89 0.46 -0.72
N ALA A 313 17.37 -0.67 -0.21
CA ALA A 313 16.73 -1.95 -0.45
C ALA A 313 15.33 -1.99 0.18
N ASP A 314 15.21 -1.48 1.41
CA ASP A 314 13.94 -1.43 2.14
C ASP A 314 12.95 -0.46 1.48
N GLY A 315 13.43 0.72 1.07
CA GLY A 315 12.60 1.71 0.36
C GLY A 315 12.09 1.19 -0.99
N VAL A 316 12.94 0.54 -1.79
CA VAL A 316 12.51 -0.05 -3.08
C VAL A 316 11.49 -1.17 -2.87
N ALA A 317 11.69 -2.04 -1.88
CA ALA A 317 10.72 -3.09 -1.57
C ALA A 317 9.35 -2.53 -1.15
N ALA A 318 9.34 -1.45 -0.35
CA ALA A 318 8.09 -0.77 0.04
C ALA A 318 7.36 -0.16 -1.17
N VAL A 319 8.11 0.45 -2.09
CA VAL A 319 7.55 1.02 -3.34
C VAL A 319 7.00 -0.07 -4.25
N GLU A 320 7.69 -1.21 -4.39
CA GLU A 320 7.20 -2.33 -5.19
C GLU A 320 5.90 -2.91 -4.62
N GLN A 321 5.80 -3.05 -3.30
CA GLN A 321 4.56 -3.48 -2.64
C GLN A 321 3.42 -2.47 -2.83
N ALA A 322 3.71 -1.17 -2.74
CA ALA A 322 2.71 -0.13 -3.00
C ALA A 322 2.21 -0.18 -4.46
N PHE A 323 3.13 -0.26 -5.43
CA PHE A 323 2.75 -0.34 -6.84
C PHE A 323 2.02 -1.64 -7.19
N ALA A 324 2.32 -2.75 -6.50
CA ALA A 324 1.53 -3.96 -6.64
C ALA A 324 0.05 -3.74 -6.27
N VAL A 325 -0.30 -2.79 -5.40
CA VAL A 325 -1.73 -2.45 -5.16
C VAL A 325 -2.23 -1.43 -6.17
N ILE A 326 -1.43 -0.40 -6.44
CA ILE A 326 -1.85 0.75 -7.28
C ILE A 326 -2.03 0.36 -8.74
N ASP A 327 -1.13 -0.46 -9.28
CA ASP A 327 -1.13 -0.81 -10.71
C ASP A 327 -2.23 -1.83 -11.06
N HIS A 328 -2.86 -2.48 -10.07
CA HIS A 328 -4.05 -3.33 -10.28
C HIS A 328 -5.36 -2.53 -10.34
N ARG A 329 -5.30 -1.19 -10.30
CA ARG A 329 -6.48 -0.34 -10.49
C ARG A 329 -7.04 -0.53 -11.90
N PRO A 330 -8.32 -0.94 -12.06
CA PRO A 330 -8.93 -1.02 -13.37
C PRO A 330 -8.94 0.37 -14.03
N HIS A 331 -8.58 0.43 -15.31
CA HIS A 331 -8.68 1.66 -16.08
C HIS A 331 -10.15 2.02 -16.29
N PRO A 332 -10.56 3.28 -16.05
CA PRO A 332 -11.91 3.70 -16.38
C PRO A 332 -12.10 3.65 -17.90
N GLU A 333 -12.95 2.73 -18.35
CA GLU A 333 -13.39 2.64 -19.75
C GLU A 333 -14.44 3.72 -20.04
N PRO A 334 -14.59 4.16 -21.31
CA PRO A 334 -15.56 5.19 -21.68
C PRO A 334 -16.99 4.76 -21.33
N VAL A 335 -17.69 5.64 -20.61
CA VAL A 335 -19.02 5.42 -20.04
C VAL A 335 -20.11 5.80 -21.04
N ALA A 336 -21.16 4.95 -21.17
CA ALA A 336 -22.35 5.24 -21.96
C ALA A 336 -23.26 6.34 -21.32
N ALA A 337 -23.98 7.09 -22.17
CA ALA A 337 -24.75 8.28 -21.80
C ALA A 337 -25.89 8.04 -20.79
N ALA A 338 -26.30 9.12 -20.11
CA ALA A 338 -27.23 9.15 -18.98
C ALA A 338 -28.69 8.83 -19.38
N PHE A 339 -29.13 7.61 -19.07
CA PHE A 339 -30.55 7.23 -18.98
C PHE A 339 -30.94 7.05 -17.50
N PRO A 340 -32.24 7.06 -17.14
CA PRO A 340 -32.67 6.96 -15.76
C PRO A 340 -32.45 5.54 -15.18
N LEU A 341 -31.23 5.28 -14.71
CA LEU A 341 -30.80 4.00 -14.11
C LEU A 341 -31.76 3.50 -13.01
N GLY A 342 -32.31 4.42 -12.21
CA GLY A 342 -33.20 4.09 -11.11
C GLY A 342 -34.62 3.66 -11.51
N ALA A 343 -35.02 3.84 -12.78
CA ALA A 343 -36.33 3.41 -13.30
C ALA A 343 -36.20 2.31 -14.35
N SER A 344 -35.02 1.70 -14.46
CA SER A 344 -34.65 0.77 -15.53
C SER A 344 -34.63 -0.67 -15.03
N THR A 345 -35.24 -1.60 -15.75
CA THR A 345 -35.23 -3.03 -15.44
C THR A 345 -33.81 -3.60 -15.33
N ILE A 346 -33.60 -4.51 -14.37
CA ILE A 346 -32.37 -5.28 -14.21
C ILE A 346 -32.57 -6.63 -14.89
N GLU A 347 -31.72 -6.96 -15.86
CA GLU A 347 -31.79 -8.22 -16.61
C GLU A 347 -30.46 -8.98 -16.47
N LEU A 348 -30.53 -10.22 -16.00
CA LEU A 348 -29.46 -11.20 -16.01
C LEU A 348 -29.82 -12.22 -17.09
N ALA A 349 -28.88 -12.45 -18.02
CA ALA A 349 -29.04 -13.43 -19.09
C ALA A 349 -27.85 -14.40 -19.08
N GLU A 350 -28.14 -15.69 -18.94
CA GLU A 350 -27.17 -16.79 -18.92
C GLU A 350 -25.99 -16.53 -17.96
N LEU A 351 -26.28 -15.93 -16.79
CA LEU A 351 -25.24 -15.40 -15.93
C LEU A 351 -24.44 -16.53 -15.27
N THR A 352 -23.14 -16.59 -15.57
CA THR A 352 -22.21 -17.53 -14.96
C THR A 352 -21.05 -16.79 -14.29
N VAL A 353 -20.77 -17.13 -13.02
CA VAL A 353 -19.70 -16.51 -12.22
C VAL A 353 -18.83 -17.57 -11.60
N ARG A 354 -17.52 -17.53 -11.88
CA ARG A 354 -16.51 -18.42 -11.32
C ARG A 354 -15.45 -17.61 -10.58
N TYR A 355 -15.13 -18.03 -9.35
CA TYR A 355 -14.01 -17.45 -8.61
C TYR A 355 -12.67 -17.92 -9.21
N PRO A 356 -11.61 -17.10 -9.13
CA PRO A 356 -10.26 -17.55 -9.45
C PRO A 356 -9.93 -18.83 -8.68
N ASP A 357 -9.31 -19.80 -9.37
CA ASP A 357 -8.92 -21.10 -8.81
C ASP A 357 -10.07 -22.04 -8.37
N ALA A 358 -11.33 -21.71 -8.70
CA ALA A 358 -12.47 -22.59 -8.44
C ALA A 358 -12.77 -23.55 -9.60
N ASP A 359 -12.89 -24.84 -9.29
CA ASP A 359 -13.21 -25.91 -10.25
C ASP A 359 -14.66 -25.85 -10.76
N HIS A 360 -15.56 -25.25 -9.99
CA HIS A 360 -16.97 -25.09 -10.34
C HIS A 360 -17.40 -23.62 -10.26
N PRO A 361 -18.32 -23.18 -11.14
CA PRO A 361 -18.90 -21.85 -11.05
C PRO A 361 -19.73 -21.72 -9.75
N ALA A 362 -19.64 -20.56 -9.10
CA ALA A 362 -20.45 -20.25 -7.92
C ALA A 362 -21.90 -19.91 -8.31
N VAL A 363 -22.10 -19.39 -9.52
CA VAL A 363 -23.40 -19.15 -10.15
C VAL A 363 -23.31 -19.69 -11.56
N ALA A 364 -24.27 -20.52 -12.00
CA ALA A 364 -24.28 -21.12 -13.33
C ALA A 364 -25.61 -20.83 -14.03
N ASP A 365 -25.52 -20.24 -15.23
CA ASP A 365 -26.60 -20.04 -16.19
C ASP A 365 -27.91 -19.50 -15.58
N VAL A 366 -27.80 -18.40 -14.85
CA VAL A 366 -28.95 -17.75 -14.20
C VAL A 366 -29.57 -16.69 -15.10
N ASP A 367 -30.86 -16.87 -15.39
CA ASP A 367 -31.72 -15.87 -16.01
C ASP A 367 -32.65 -15.23 -14.97
N LEU A 368 -32.63 -13.90 -14.88
CA LEU A 368 -33.45 -13.16 -13.92
C LEU A 368 -33.77 -11.75 -14.43
N VAL A 369 -35.04 -11.36 -14.37
CA VAL A 369 -35.49 -10.01 -14.76
C VAL A 369 -36.19 -9.37 -13.58
N ILE A 370 -35.67 -8.26 -13.04
CA ILE A 370 -36.27 -7.54 -11.90
C ILE A 370 -36.82 -6.20 -12.40
N ASN A 371 -38.13 -6.01 -12.27
CA ASN A 371 -38.80 -4.78 -12.69
C ASN A 371 -38.71 -3.69 -11.62
N PRO A 372 -38.73 -2.39 -12.00
CA PRO A 372 -38.82 -1.31 -11.03
C PRO A 372 -40.04 -1.47 -10.12
N GLY A 373 -39.85 -1.33 -8.81
CA GLY A 373 -40.90 -1.50 -7.81
C GLY A 373 -41.20 -2.95 -7.41
N GLU A 374 -40.62 -3.94 -8.09
CA GLU A 374 -40.77 -5.36 -7.77
C GLU A 374 -39.74 -5.79 -6.71
N LEU A 375 -40.20 -6.43 -5.63
CA LEU A 375 -39.34 -7.07 -4.63
C LEU A 375 -39.23 -8.57 -4.92
N VAL A 376 -38.04 -9.00 -5.34
CA VAL A 376 -37.74 -10.40 -5.64
C VAL A 376 -36.96 -11.03 -4.50
N ALA A 377 -37.40 -12.19 -4.01
CA ALA A 377 -36.67 -12.97 -3.02
C ALA A 377 -35.86 -14.10 -3.67
N LEU A 378 -34.57 -14.20 -3.32
CA LEU A 378 -33.69 -15.30 -3.69
C LEU A 378 -33.62 -16.33 -2.56
N ALA A 379 -34.15 -17.52 -2.83
CA ALA A 379 -34.12 -18.67 -1.93
C ALA A 379 -33.13 -19.74 -2.46
N GLY A 380 -32.54 -20.52 -1.55
CA GLY A 380 -31.65 -21.62 -1.92
C GLY A 380 -30.71 -22.02 -0.78
N PRO A 381 -30.10 -23.22 -0.81
CA PRO A 381 -29.19 -23.68 0.24
C PRO A 381 -27.94 -22.80 0.37
N SER A 382 -27.29 -22.81 1.53
CA SER A 382 -26.00 -22.11 1.72
C SER A 382 -24.99 -22.56 0.66
N GLY A 383 -24.27 -21.60 0.07
CA GLY A 383 -23.32 -21.88 -1.02
C GLY A 383 -23.91 -21.87 -2.43
N SER A 384 -25.21 -21.68 -2.62
CA SER A 384 -25.85 -21.61 -3.96
C SER A 384 -25.55 -20.33 -4.78
N GLY A 385 -24.52 -19.56 -4.42
CA GLY A 385 -24.13 -18.35 -5.17
C GLY A 385 -24.96 -17.09 -4.92
N LYS A 386 -25.89 -17.07 -3.96
CA LYS A 386 -26.75 -15.90 -3.63
C LYS A 386 -25.95 -14.61 -3.39
N SER A 387 -24.98 -14.64 -2.48
CA SER A 387 -24.13 -13.48 -2.19
C SER A 387 -23.22 -13.11 -3.38
N THR A 388 -22.84 -14.09 -4.21
CA THR A 388 -22.08 -13.85 -5.45
C THR A 388 -22.91 -13.07 -6.47
N LEU A 389 -24.20 -13.40 -6.62
CA LEU A 389 -25.11 -12.68 -7.51
C LEU A 389 -25.31 -11.22 -7.03
N LEU A 390 -25.43 -11.00 -5.72
CA LEU A 390 -25.43 -9.65 -5.13
C LEU A 390 -24.13 -8.89 -5.41
N GLN A 391 -22.96 -9.54 -5.31
CA GLN A 391 -21.66 -8.94 -5.66
C GLN A 391 -21.58 -8.52 -7.13
N VAL A 392 -22.18 -9.28 -8.05
CA VAL A 392 -22.28 -8.91 -9.46
C VAL A 392 -23.16 -7.67 -9.64
N LEU A 393 -24.34 -7.64 -9.02
CA LEU A 393 -25.24 -6.48 -9.10
C LEU A 393 -24.64 -5.21 -8.47
N LEU A 394 -23.82 -5.34 -7.44
CA LEU A 394 -23.05 -4.22 -6.85
C LEU A 394 -21.91 -3.73 -7.77
N GLY A 395 -21.63 -4.44 -8.87
CA GLY A 395 -20.51 -4.16 -9.77
C GLY A 395 -19.15 -4.44 -9.12
N PHE A 396 -19.11 -5.31 -8.10
CA PHE A 396 -17.88 -5.74 -7.45
C PHE A 396 -17.23 -6.93 -8.15
N ARG A 397 -18.05 -7.77 -8.81
CA ARG A 397 -17.61 -8.91 -9.62
C ARG A 397 -18.12 -8.76 -11.05
N ARG A 398 -17.25 -9.06 -12.02
CA ARG A 398 -17.67 -9.26 -13.42
C ARG A 398 -18.03 -10.74 -13.61
N PRO A 399 -19.09 -11.05 -14.37
CA PRO A 399 -19.40 -12.43 -14.70
C PRO A 399 -18.33 -13.03 -15.62
N THR A 400 -18.18 -14.35 -15.55
CA THR A 400 -17.28 -15.13 -16.41
C THR A 400 -17.93 -15.42 -17.77
N ALA A 401 -19.24 -15.59 -17.80
CA ALA A 401 -20.07 -15.68 -19.01
C ALA A 401 -21.47 -15.11 -18.73
N GLY A 402 -22.22 -14.83 -19.80
CA GLY A 402 -23.51 -14.13 -19.72
C GLY A 402 -23.38 -12.62 -19.57
N THR A 403 -24.51 -11.94 -19.39
CA THR A 403 -24.53 -10.46 -19.26
C THR A 403 -25.48 -10.00 -18.17
N VAL A 404 -25.16 -8.86 -17.56
CA VAL A 404 -26.07 -8.10 -16.70
C VAL A 404 -26.36 -6.77 -17.39
N ARG A 405 -27.63 -6.45 -17.60
CA ARG A 405 -28.08 -5.22 -18.28
C ARG A 405 -28.98 -4.42 -17.36
N ILE A 406 -28.78 -3.10 -17.35
CA ILE A 406 -29.64 -2.14 -16.68
C ILE A 406 -30.25 -1.25 -17.77
N GLY A 407 -31.57 -1.34 -17.97
CA GLY A 407 -32.23 -0.57 -19.04
C GLY A 407 -31.66 -0.83 -20.42
N GLY A 408 -31.26 -2.08 -20.70
CA GLY A 408 -30.65 -2.50 -21.96
C GLY A 408 -29.15 -2.24 -22.11
N THR A 409 -28.51 -1.51 -21.21
CA THR A 409 -27.05 -1.25 -21.24
C THR A 409 -26.31 -2.23 -20.33
N ALA A 410 -25.20 -2.80 -20.79
CA ALA A 410 -24.43 -3.74 -19.97
C ALA A 410 -23.84 -3.04 -18.73
N LEU A 411 -23.94 -3.69 -17.57
CA LEU A 411 -23.47 -3.15 -16.29
C LEU A 411 -21.97 -2.82 -16.32
N ALA A 412 -21.17 -3.55 -17.10
CA ALA A 412 -19.75 -3.31 -17.26
C ALA A 412 -19.41 -1.96 -17.94
N ASP A 413 -20.32 -1.44 -18.76
CA ASP A 413 -20.14 -0.21 -19.56
C ASP A 413 -20.70 1.03 -18.84
N LEU A 414 -21.31 0.84 -17.67
CA LEU A 414 -21.87 1.90 -16.85
C LEU A 414 -20.81 2.52 -15.94
N ASP A 415 -21.02 3.81 -15.63
CA ASP A 415 -20.35 4.48 -14.52
C ASP A 415 -20.78 3.80 -13.21
N GLN A 416 -19.84 3.07 -12.62
CA GLN A 416 -20.06 2.28 -11.42
C GLN A 416 -20.45 3.15 -10.21
N ASP A 417 -19.94 4.38 -10.12
CA ASP A 417 -20.26 5.28 -9.03
C ASP A 417 -21.70 5.77 -9.16
N ARG A 418 -22.13 6.11 -10.39
CA ARG A 418 -23.53 6.45 -10.66
C ARG A 418 -24.49 5.28 -10.45
N TRP A 419 -24.10 4.07 -10.85
CA TRP A 419 -24.91 2.88 -10.61
C TRP A 419 -25.06 2.59 -9.12
N ARG A 420 -23.96 2.53 -8.37
CA ARG A 420 -23.97 2.28 -6.92
C ARG A 420 -24.65 3.42 -6.13
N ALA A 421 -24.66 4.64 -6.66
CA ALA A 421 -25.47 5.71 -6.09
C ALA A 421 -26.96 5.31 -6.07
N GLN A 422 -27.48 4.66 -7.11
CA GLN A 422 -28.87 4.19 -7.18
C GLN A 422 -29.20 3.01 -6.25
N LEU A 423 -28.20 2.33 -5.70
CA LEU A 423 -28.38 1.15 -4.84
C LEU A 423 -28.37 1.50 -3.36
N ALA A 424 -29.31 0.96 -2.59
CA ALA A 424 -29.23 0.82 -1.15
C ALA A 424 -28.86 -0.64 -0.83
N TRP A 425 -27.82 -0.86 -0.02
CA TRP A 425 -27.26 -2.19 0.23
C TRP A 425 -27.17 -2.48 1.72
N VAL A 426 -27.65 -3.66 2.12
CA VAL A 426 -27.48 -4.21 3.47
C VAL A 426 -26.76 -5.56 3.36
N PRO A 427 -25.46 -5.64 3.70
CA PRO A 427 -24.72 -6.90 3.67
C PRO A 427 -25.10 -7.81 4.84
N GLN A 428 -24.78 -9.10 4.72
CA GLN A 428 -24.99 -10.11 5.78
C GLN A 428 -24.27 -9.77 7.09
N GLN A 429 -23.08 -9.17 6.98
CA GLN A 429 -22.27 -8.65 8.09
C GLN A 429 -22.01 -7.15 7.90
N PRO A 430 -22.91 -6.27 8.36
CA PRO A 430 -22.70 -4.83 8.27
C PRO A 430 -21.51 -4.33 9.08
N ALA A 431 -20.86 -3.30 8.56
CA ALA A 431 -19.82 -2.56 9.27
C ALA A 431 -20.34 -1.18 9.70
N LEU A 432 -19.97 -0.79 10.91
CA LEU A 432 -20.21 0.53 11.48
C LEU A 432 -18.89 1.29 11.60
N ILE A 433 -18.97 2.61 11.47
CA ILE A 433 -17.85 3.52 11.71
C ILE A 433 -17.91 4.06 13.13
N SER A 434 -16.77 4.51 13.65
CA SER A 434 -16.71 5.24 14.92
C SER A 434 -17.54 6.52 14.84
N GLY A 435 -18.28 6.85 15.88
CA GLY A 435 -19.19 8.01 15.91
C GLY A 435 -20.40 7.71 16.76
N THR A 436 -21.58 8.11 16.33
CA THR A 436 -22.87 7.77 16.93
C THR A 436 -23.68 6.81 16.04
N VAL A 437 -24.79 6.28 16.56
CA VAL A 437 -25.78 5.58 15.74
C VAL A 437 -26.32 6.51 14.65
N ALA A 438 -26.60 7.77 14.97
CA ALA A 438 -27.03 8.79 14.03
C ALA A 438 -26.01 9.00 12.90
N ASP A 439 -24.72 9.17 13.22
CA ASP A 439 -23.65 9.33 12.23
C ASP A 439 -23.61 8.14 11.26
N ASN A 440 -23.83 6.93 11.79
CA ASN A 440 -23.84 5.71 10.99
C ASN A 440 -25.06 5.61 10.08
N VAL A 441 -26.24 6.05 10.52
CA VAL A 441 -27.44 6.07 9.67
C VAL A 441 -27.34 7.17 8.62
N GLU A 442 -26.80 8.34 8.99
CA GLU A 442 -26.59 9.51 8.13
C GLU A 442 -25.68 9.21 6.92
N LEU A 443 -24.80 8.21 6.99
CA LEU A 443 -24.04 7.74 5.83
C LEU A 443 -24.92 7.39 4.60
N GLY A 444 -26.19 7.06 4.81
CA GLY A 444 -27.15 6.84 3.73
C GLY A 444 -27.56 8.13 3.00
N ALA A 445 -27.61 9.25 3.73
CA ALA A 445 -27.94 10.57 3.20
C ALA A 445 -27.23 11.67 4.03
N PRO A 446 -25.99 12.05 3.68
CA PRO A 446 -25.24 13.06 4.42
C PRO A 446 -26.00 14.38 4.55
N GLY A 447 -26.07 14.93 5.76
CA GLY A 447 -26.83 16.15 6.09
C GLY A 447 -28.32 15.93 6.32
N ALA A 448 -28.80 14.68 6.46
CA ALA A 448 -30.20 14.41 6.74
C ALA A 448 -30.64 14.99 8.10
N PRO A 449 -31.83 15.60 8.20
CA PRO A 449 -32.30 16.16 9.45
C PRO A 449 -32.56 15.05 10.48
N PRO A 450 -32.34 15.29 11.80
CA PRO A 450 -32.50 14.27 12.85
C PRO A 450 -33.87 13.57 12.86
N GLY A 451 -34.94 14.27 12.46
CA GLY A 451 -36.27 13.69 12.34
C GLY A 451 -36.35 12.56 11.30
N ARG A 452 -35.64 12.68 10.17
CA ARG A 452 -35.57 11.62 9.16
C ARG A 452 -34.72 10.44 9.62
N ILE A 453 -33.64 10.69 10.37
CA ILE A 453 -32.83 9.64 10.98
C ILE A 453 -33.68 8.79 11.94
N ARG A 454 -34.45 9.44 12.82
CA ARG A 454 -35.38 8.75 13.75
C ARG A 454 -36.47 7.98 13.00
N ALA A 455 -37.04 8.55 11.95
CA ALA A 455 -38.03 7.86 11.12
C ALA A 455 -37.45 6.62 10.41
N ALA A 456 -36.20 6.70 9.93
CA ALA A 456 -35.52 5.57 9.32
C ALA A 456 -35.22 4.46 10.34
N LEU A 457 -34.82 4.80 11.57
CA LEU A 457 -34.67 3.85 12.67
C LEU A 457 -35.99 3.16 13.02
N LEU A 458 -37.09 3.91 13.11
CA LEU A 458 -38.43 3.37 13.36
C LEU A 458 -38.84 2.36 12.26
N ARG A 459 -38.68 2.72 10.97
CA ARG A 459 -39.01 1.82 9.85
C ARG A 459 -38.12 0.58 9.79
N ALA A 460 -36.90 0.66 10.31
CA ALA A 460 -36.01 -0.50 10.41
C ALA A 460 -36.27 -1.36 11.66
N GLY A 461 -37.30 -1.02 12.46
CA GLY A 461 -37.60 -1.68 13.73
C GLY A 461 -36.58 -1.40 14.82
N ALA A 462 -35.80 -0.32 14.74
CA ALA A 462 -34.75 0.10 15.68
C ALA A 462 -35.14 1.33 16.53
N GLN A 463 -36.43 1.49 16.83
CA GLN A 463 -36.94 2.60 17.65
C GLN A 463 -36.44 2.61 19.10
N ASP A 464 -35.97 1.46 19.58
CA ASP A 464 -35.36 1.24 20.90
C ASP A 464 -33.89 1.69 20.97
N ILE A 465 -33.24 1.96 19.83
CA ILE A 465 -31.84 2.37 19.77
C ILE A 465 -31.75 3.89 19.81
N ASP A 466 -31.08 4.42 20.83
CA ASP A 466 -30.80 5.86 20.93
C ASP A 466 -29.87 6.33 19.78
N PRO A 467 -30.30 7.30 18.94
CA PRO A 467 -29.46 7.86 17.88
C PRO A 467 -28.15 8.47 18.39
N ASP A 468 -28.13 9.02 19.61
CA ASP A 468 -26.96 9.69 20.18
C ASP A 468 -25.99 8.71 20.86
N ARG A 469 -26.31 7.40 20.86
CA ARG A 469 -25.47 6.36 21.45
C ARG A 469 -24.09 6.34 20.77
N PRO A 470 -22.99 6.51 21.53
CA PRO A 470 -21.64 6.47 20.99
C PRO A 470 -21.23 5.05 20.59
N LEU A 471 -20.52 4.93 19.48
CA LEU A 471 -20.00 3.70 18.91
C LEU A 471 -18.47 3.82 18.79
N PRO A 472 -17.68 3.01 19.53
CA PRO A 472 -16.23 3.08 19.52
C PRO A 472 -15.61 2.49 18.23
N ALA A 473 -14.35 2.86 17.96
CA ALA A 473 -13.61 2.48 16.75
C ALA A 473 -13.25 0.99 16.63
N ALA A 474 -13.21 0.29 17.76
CA ALA A 474 -12.99 -1.15 17.83
C ALA A 474 -14.28 -1.78 18.34
N GLY A 475 -15.03 -2.41 17.44
CA GLY A 475 -16.39 -2.85 17.67
C GLY A 475 -16.59 -3.63 18.96
N ALA A 476 -17.43 -3.08 19.83
CA ALA A 476 -18.45 -3.73 20.63
C ALA A 476 -19.32 -2.59 21.17
N GLU A 477 -20.61 -2.54 20.84
CA GLU A 477 -21.64 -2.70 21.89
C GLU A 477 -23.06 -2.94 21.33
N LEU A 478 -23.22 -3.09 20.01
CA LEU A 478 -24.48 -3.50 19.40
C LEU A 478 -24.50 -5.02 19.23
N SER A 479 -25.61 -5.65 19.61
CA SER A 479 -25.94 -7.01 19.21
C SER A 479 -25.96 -7.13 17.68
N ALA A 480 -25.79 -8.36 17.17
CA ALA A 480 -25.85 -8.61 15.73
C ALA A 480 -27.18 -8.14 15.11
N GLY A 481 -28.29 -8.24 15.86
CA GLY A 481 -29.60 -7.75 15.45
C GLY A 481 -29.66 -6.23 15.38
N GLU A 482 -29.24 -5.51 16.44
CA GLU A 482 -29.16 -4.05 16.43
C GLU A 482 -28.29 -3.51 15.28
N LEU A 483 -27.13 -4.12 15.05
CA LEU A 483 -26.23 -3.74 13.97
C LEU A 483 -26.87 -3.89 12.58
N ARG A 484 -27.65 -4.96 12.35
CA ARG A 484 -28.42 -5.14 11.11
C ARG A 484 -29.53 -4.10 10.97
N ARG A 485 -30.26 -3.79 12.04
CA ARG A 485 -31.32 -2.77 12.01
C ARG A 485 -30.76 -1.37 11.74
N VAL A 486 -29.61 -1.01 12.31
CA VAL A 486 -28.92 0.26 11.99
C VAL A 486 -28.48 0.29 10.53
N ALA A 487 -27.97 -0.81 9.99
CA ALA A 487 -27.60 -0.91 8.57
C ALA A 487 -28.83 -0.82 7.65
N LEU A 488 -29.96 -1.43 8.04
CA LEU A 488 -31.23 -1.29 7.33
C LEU A 488 -31.73 0.16 7.38
N ALA A 489 -31.70 0.82 8.54
CA ALA A 489 -32.07 2.22 8.68
C ALA A 489 -31.24 3.13 7.75
N ARG A 490 -29.93 2.89 7.64
CA ARG A 490 -29.03 3.57 6.68
C ARG A 490 -29.52 3.40 5.23
N ALA A 491 -29.89 2.17 4.85
CA ALA A 491 -30.39 1.87 3.50
C ALA A 491 -31.75 2.54 3.24
N LEU A 492 -32.69 2.46 4.19
CA LEU A 492 -34.01 3.08 4.10
C LEU A 492 -33.92 4.60 4.03
N LEU A 493 -33.04 5.23 4.82
CA LEU A 493 -32.81 6.68 4.78
C LEU A 493 -32.33 7.12 3.39
N LYS A 494 -31.41 6.36 2.78
CA LYS A 494 -30.90 6.66 1.43
C LYS A 494 -32.04 6.68 0.40
N ILE A 495 -32.98 5.74 0.49
CA ILE A 495 -34.13 5.68 -0.41
C ILE A 495 -35.12 6.82 -0.13
N ASP A 496 -35.48 7.04 1.14
CA ASP A 496 -36.44 8.08 1.58
C ASP A 496 -35.98 9.50 1.20
N CYS A 497 -34.67 9.77 1.27
CA CYS A 497 -34.07 11.02 0.83
C CYS A 497 -33.90 11.14 -0.70
N GLY A 498 -34.36 10.14 -1.46
CA GLY A 498 -34.30 10.15 -2.91
C GLY A 498 -32.95 9.74 -3.52
N GLY A 499 -32.01 9.27 -2.69
CA GLY A 499 -30.65 8.91 -3.10
C GLY A 499 -30.53 7.55 -3.79
N ALA A 500 -31.46 6.62 -3.54
CA ALA A 500 -31.50 5.29 -4.15
C ALA A 500 -32.89 4.91 -4.70
N ARG A 501 -32.91 3.98 -5.65
CA ARG A 501 -34.11 3.45 -6.32
C ARG A 501 -34.16 1.93 -6.37
N TRP A 502 -33.08 1.28 -5.97
CA TRP A 502 -32.93 -0.17 -5.89
C TRP A 502 -32.47 -0.57 -4.50
N LEU A 503 -33.02 -1.65 -3.97
CA LEU A 503 -32.66 -2.20 -2.66
C LEU A 503 -32.08 -3.62 -2.81
N LEU A 504 -30.88 -3.83 -2.26
CA LEU A 504 -30.23 -5.13 -2.21
C LEU A 504 -30.05 -5.51 -0.73
N LEU A 505 -30.53 -6.69 -0.34
CA LEU A 505 -30.52 -7.15 1.06
C LEU A 505 -29.96 -8.57 1.14
N ASP A 506 -28.99 -8.80 2.02
CA ASP A 506 -28.46 -10.14 2.32
C ASP A 506 -28.77 -10.50 3.77
N GLU A 507 -29.77 -11.37 3.95
CA GLU A 507 -30.30 -11.80 5.25
C GLU A 507 -30.61 -10.65 6.23
N PRO A 508 -31.44 -9.66 5.83
CA PRO A 508 -31.64 -8.41 6.58
C PRO A 508 -32.27 -8.63 7.97
N THR A 509 -33.04 -9.71 8.14
CA THR A 509 -33.81 -10.01 9.36
C THR A 509 -33.26 -11.20 10.17
N ALA A 510 -32.04 -11.65 9.85
CA ALA A 510 -31.41 -12.74 10.58
C ALA A 510 -31.20 -12.38 12.06
N GLY A 511 -31.67 -13.24 12.96
CA GLY A 511 -31.55 -13.06 14.41
C GLY A 511 -32.43 -11.96 15.02
N LEU A 512 -33.40 -11.41 14.27
CA LEU A 512 -34.44 -10.54 14.80
C LEU A 512 -35.59 -11.35 15.39
N ASP A 513 -36.20 -10.82 16.45
CA ASP A 513 -37.48 -11.29 16.97
C ASP A 513 -38.61 -11.06 15.94
N PRO A 514 -39.72 -11.81 16.05
CA PRO A 514 -40.78 -11.77 15.03
C PRO A 514 -41.42 -10.40 14.82
N ASP A 515 -41.66 -9.63 15.89
CA ASP A 515 -42.33 -8.33 15.80
C ASP A 515 -41.44 -7.30 15.09
N THR A 516 -40.16 -7.29 15.44
CA THR A 516 -39.16 -6.43 14.81
C THR A 516 -38.91 -6.81 13.34
N GLU A 517 -38.93 -8.11 13.02
CA GLU A 517 -38.83 -8.60 11.63
C GLU A 517 -40.00 -8.10 10.77
N LEU A 518 -41.24 -8.21 11.27
CA LEU A 518 -42.42 -7.72 10.55
C LEU A 518 -42.37 -6.22 10.31
N ALA A 519 -41.96 -5.43 11.32
CA ALA A 519 -41.80 -3.99 11.19
C ALA A 519 -40.75 -3.61 10.12
N ALA A 520 -39.61 -4.29 10.11
CA ALA A 520 -38.54 -4.08 9.13
C ALA A 520 -38.99 -4.41 7.69
N ILE A 521 -39.71 -5.51 7.51
CA ILE A 521 -40.24 -5.92 6.20
C ILE A 521 -41.31 -4.93 5.72
N ALA A 522 -42.21 -4.49 6.60
CA ALA A 522 -43.20 -3.47 6.27
C ALA A 522 -42.51 -2.16 5.83
N GLY A 523 -41.49 -1.71 6.58
CA GLY A 523 -40.72 -0.51 6.23
C GLY A 523 -40.00 -0.60 4.88
N VAL A 524 -39.54 -1.80 4.48
CA VAL A 524 -38.99 -2.04 3.14
C VAL A 524 -40.07 -1.91 2.07
N ARG A 525 -41.25 -2.50 2.29
CA ARG A 525 -42.36 -2.49 1.32
C ARG A 525 -42.97 -1.10 1.14
N GLU A 526 -43.10 -0.32 2.20
CA GLU A 526 -43.66 1.05 2.16
C GLU A 526 -42.93 1.99 1.19
N LEU A 527 -41.64 1.78 0.96
CA LEU A 527 -40.84 2.63 0.07
C LEU A 527 -41.10 2.37 -1.42
N GLY A 528 -41.71 1.24 -1.78
CA GLY A 528 -42.12 0.92 -3.15
C GLY A 528 -40.99 0.88 -4.18
N VAL A 529 -39.73 0.69 -3.74
CA VAL A 529 -38.57 0.55 -4.63
C VAL A 529 -38.38 -0.90 -5.06
N GLY A 530 -37.84 -1.10 -6.26
CA GLY A 530 -37.48 -2.43 -6.73
C GLY A 530 -36.32 -2.99 -5.91
N GLY A 531 -36.26 -4.30 -5.72
CA GLY A 531 -35.19 -4.88 -4.91
C GLY A 531 -35.03 -6.38 -5.02
N LEU A 532 -33.88 -6.82 -4.53
CA LEU A 532 -33.49 -8.21 -4.44
C LEU A 532 -33.11 -8.53 -2.99
N VAL A 533 -33.83 -9.46 -2.38
CA VAL A 533 -33.59 -9.91 -1.01
C VAL A 533 -33.17 -11.37 -0.98
N VAL A 534 -32.00 -11.64 -0.40
CA VAL A 534 -31.57 -13.00 -0.07
C VAL A 534 -32.07 -13.31 1.34
N SER A 535 -32.95 -14.30 1.48
CA SER A 535 -33.46 -14.74 2.78
C SER A 535 -34.00 -16.15 2.71
N HIS A 536 -33.95 -16.84 3.85
CA HIS A 536 -34.61 -18.13 4.07
C HIS A 536 -35.81 -18.00 5.04
N ARG A 537 -36.14 -16.78 5.47
CA ARG A 537 -37.19 -16.53 6.47
C ARG A 537 -38.55 -16.40 5.80
N ALA A 538 -39.54 -17.15 6.29
CA ALA A 538 -40.89 -17.19 5.74
C ALA A 538 -41.51 -15.79 5.60
N ALA A 539 -41.41 -14.94 6.64
CA ALA A 539 -41.95 -13.58 6.60
C ALA A 539 -41.40 -12.72 5.44
N VAL A 540 -40.13 -12.90 5.06
CA VAL A 540 -39.52 -12.19 3.94
C VAL A 540 -39.97 -12.78 2.60
N LEU A 541 -40.09 -14.11 2.52
CA LEU A 541 -40.56 -14.80 1.32
C LEU A 541 -42.03 -14.48 1.02
N ASP A 542 -42.88 -14.45 2.05
CA ASP A 542 -44.31 -14.14 1.95
C ASP A 542 -44.56 -12.67 1.54
N ALA A 543 -43.64 -11.77 1.89
CA ALA A 543 -43.72 -10.36 1.54
C ALA A 543 -43.17 -10.03 0.14
N ALA A 544 -42.47 -10.97 -0.52
CA ALA A 544 -41.89 -10.76 -1.85
C ALA A 544 -42.96 -10.91 -2.94
N ASP A 545 -42.82 -10.13 -4.02
CA ASP A 545 -43.71 -10.24 -5.18
C ASP A 545 -43.44 -11.50 -6.00
N ARG A 546 -42.18 -11.97 -5.97
CA ARG A 546 -41.75 -13.21 -6.62
C ARG A 546 -40.59 -13.85 -5.87
N ILE A 547 -40.61 -15.19 -5.81
CA ILE A 547 -39.54 -15.99 -5.22
C ILE A 547 -38.81 -16.72 -6.36
N VAL A 548 -37.48 -16.64 -6.35
CA VAL A 548 -36.59 -17.33 -7.30
C VAL A 548 -35.68 -18.25 -6.52
N ALA A 549 -35.73 -19.54 -6.85
CA ALA A 549 -34.88 -20.55 -6.22
C ALA A 549 -33.59 -20.73 -7.03
N LEU A 550 -32.43 -20.59 -6.38
CA LEU A 550 -31.14 -20.97 -6.96
C LEU A 550 -30.83 -22.43 -6.60
N ALA A 551 -30.55 -23.24 -7.62
CA ALA A 551 -30.02 -24.58 -7.42
C ALA A 551 -28.65 -24.52 -6.73
N GLY A 552 -28.40 -25.44 -5.79
CA GLY A 552 -27.08 -25.56 -5.18
C GLY A 552 -26.06 -26.04 -6.23
N SER A 553 -24.83 -25.55 -6.18
CA SER A 553 -23.72 -26.02 -7.02
C SER A 553 -23.16 -27.38 -6.58
N SER A 554 -23.95 -28.19 -5.87
CA SER A 554 -23.54 -29.50 -5.40
C SER A 554 -23.38 -30.41 -6.62
N GLY A 555 -22.16 -30.88 -6.87
CA GLY A 555 -21.83 -31.79 -7.97
C GLY A 555 -22.40 -33.20 -7.81
N ASP A 556 -23.64 -33.36 -7.38
CA ASP A 556 -24.33 -34.65 -7.36
C ASP A 556 -25.82 -34.46 -7.67
N ASP A 557 -26.32 -35.31 -8.57
CA ASP A 557 -27.69 -35.51 -9.05
C ASP A 557 -28.31 -34.48 -10.01
N GLN A 558 -27.97 -34.63 -11.29
CA GLN A 558 -28.98 -34.55 -12.35
C GLN A 558 -29.99 -35.72 -12.18
N VAL A 559 -31.05 -35.49 -11.42
CA VAL A 559 -32.29 -36.26 -11.60
C VAL A 559 -33.29 -35.34 -12.28
N ALA A 560 -33.55 -35.64 -13.54
CA ALA A 560 -34.58 -35.02 -14.35
C ALA A 560 -35.96 -35.20 -13.69
N CYS A 561 -36.69 -34.11 -13.52
CA CYS A 561 -38.15 -34.15 -13.37
C CYS A 561 -38.78 -33.50 -14.62
N PRO A 562 -39.73 -34.19 -15.30
CA PRO A 562 -40.32 -33.69 -16.53
C PRO A 562 -41.40 -32.62 -16.28
N SER A 563 -41.61 -31.85 -17.34
CA SER A 563 -42.55 -30.74 -17.55
C SER A 563 -44.02 -31.02 -17.22
N THR A 564 -44.68 -29.97 -16.71
CA THR A 564 -46.09 -29.56 -16.90
C THR A 564 -47.16 -30.62 -17.18
N GLY A 565 -48.15 -30.72 -16.28
CA GLY A 565 -49.44 -31.34 -16.54
C GLY A 565 -50.55 -30.69 -15.72
N SER A 566 -51.45 -29.98 -16.39
CA SER A 566 -52.77 -29.57 -15.90
C SER A 566 -53.70 -30.78 -15.84
N ALA A 567 -54.45 -30.97 -14.75
CA ALA A 567 -55.83 -31.45 -14.76
C ALA A 567 -56.47 -31.43 -13.36
N ASN A 568 -57.72 -30.92 -13.34
CA ASN A 568 -58.73 -31.05 -12.31
C ASN A 568 -58.97 -32.48 -11.81
N GLY A 569 -59.42 -32.61 -10.55
CA GLY A 569 -60.53 -33.48 -10.19
C GLY A 569 -60.29 -34.46 -9.02
N GLY A 570 -61.17 -34.39 -8.01
CA GLY A 570 -61.61 -35.57 -7.25
C GLY A 570 -61.24 -35.60 -5.78
N LEU A 571 -62.26 -35.43 -4.93
CA LEU A 571 -62.30 -35.99 -3.58
C LEU A 571 -62.01 -37.50 -3.64
N ASP A 572 -61.26 -38.04 -2.67
CA ASP A 572 -61.83 -39.09 -1.82
C ASP A 572 -61.01 -39.33 -0.54
N ASP A 573 -61.81 -39.72 0.45
CA ASP A 573 -61.56 -40.07 1.83
C ASP A 573 -60.74 -41.37 1.97
N HIS A 574 -59.80 -41.44 2.94
CA HIS A 574 -59.67 -42.57 3.89
C HIS A 574 -58.37 -42.55 4.72
N ARG A 575 -58.61 -42.52 6.04
CA ARG A 575 -57.86 -43.09 7.19
C ARG A 575 -56.54 -42.48 7.65
#